data_AF-A0A956KKD4-F1
#
_entry.id   AF-A0A956KKD4-F1
#
_cell.length_a   1.000
_cell.length_b   1.000
_cell.length_c   1.000
_cell.angle_alpha   90.00
_cell.angle_beta   90.00
_cell.angle_gamma   90.00
#
_symmetry.space_group_name_H-M   'P 1'
#
loop_
_entity.id
_entity.type
_entity.pdbx_description
1 polymer ?
#
loop_
_entity_poly.entity_id
_entity_poly.type
_entity_poly.pdbx_seq_one_letter_code
_entity_poly.pdbx_strand_id
1 'polypeptide(L)'
;SVAEGREQILERMEALGWSVRRRGYGLRNDYVTDPADTTRLQLRAQSVHLQRREFEGGVWRWNAGTTSLGQIIDYACNLDENVSRLLRLAERDAATRHAADEKWVDAEGKRARPPVAAEDGEGDMSDEDTTDDESETDARGVVVRYSREGGVLICGNTYEHRKTLKTVRAPYALRYSRHLPDSCAWFVPRSRGTYQPRDRVELLASALRSRGVSRVVV
;
A
#
# COMPACT_ATOMS: atom_id res chain seq x y z
N SER A 1 -2.74 -14.17 33.37
CA SER A 1 -1.28 -13.90 33.48
C SER A 1 -0.82 -12.94 32.36
N VAL A 2 0.43 -12.45 32.33
CA VAL A 2 0.93 -11.60 31.21
C VAL A 2 0.90 -12.36 29.87
N ALA A 3 1.27 -13.64 29.88
CA ALA A 3 1.25 -14.47 28.67
C ALA A 3 -0.17 -14.67 28.14
N GLU A 4 -1.13 -14.93 29.04
CA GLU A 4 -2.54 -15.08 28.71
C GLU A 4 -3.16 -13.77 28.18
N GLY A 5 -2.91 -12.64 28.85
CA GLY A 5 -3.40 -11.34 28.38
C GLY A 5 -2.82 -10.96 27.02
N ARG A 6 -1.55 -11.32 26.75
CA ARG A 6 -0.94 -11.18 25.42
C ARG A 6 -1.70 -11.98 24.38
N GLU A 7 -1.97 -13.26 24.65
CA GLU A 7 -2.66 -14.13 23.69
C GLU A 7 -4.07 -13.62 23.40
N GLN A 8 -4.82 -13.23 24.43
CA GLN A 8 -6.15 -12.63 24.27
C GLN A 8 -6.13 -11.40 23.35
N ILE A 9 -5.14 -10.51 23.52
CA ILE A 9 -4.97 -9.36 22.62
C ILE A 9 -4.68 -9.83 21.20
N LEU A 10 -3.72 -10.75 21.01
CA LEU A 10 -3.34 -11.21 19.66
C LEU A 10 -4.50 -11.87 18.93
N GLU A 11 -5.19 -12.81 19.57
CA GLU A 11 -6.36 -13.52 19.01
C GLU A 11 -7.49 -12.55 18.66
N ARG A 12 -7.80 -11.62 19.57
CA ARG A 12 -8.84 -10.61 19.33
C ARG A 12 -8.53 -9.74 18.12
N MET A 13 -7.28 -9.32 17.98
CA MET A 13 -6.85 -8.46 16.89
C MET A 13 -6.79 -9.24 15.56
N GLU A 14 -6.34 -10.50 15.58
CA GLU A 14 -6.38 -11.40 14.43
C GLU A 14 -7.80 -11.64 13.92
N ALA A 15 -8.76 -11.86 14.83
CA ALA A 15 -10.17 -12.01 14.50
C ALA A 15 -10.76 -10.76 13.84
N LEU A 16 -10.23 -9.57 14.15
CA LEU A 16 -10.57 -8.30 13.49
C LEU A 16 -9.83 -8.09 12.15
N GLY A 17 -9.06 -9.08 11.70
CA GLY A 17 -8.31 -9.03 10.45
C GLY A 17 -7.02 -8.22 10.51
N TRP A 18 -6.54 -7.88 11.72
CA TRP A 18 -5.23 -7.24 11.87
C TRP A 18 -4.12 -8.27 11.62
N SER A 19 -3.03 -7.81 11.01
CA SER A 19 -1.89 -8.67 10.72
C SER A 19 -1.07 -8.90 11.99
N VAL A 20 -1.06 -10.14 12.46
CA VAL A 20 -0.26 -10.55 13.62
C VAL A 20 1.15 -10.96 13.22
N ARG A 21 2.14 -10.49 13.97
CA ARG A 21 3.54 -10.90 13.82
C ARG A 21 4.07 -11.36 15.17
N ARG A 22 4.34 -12.66 15.26
CA ARG A 22 5.01 -13.32 16.38
C ARG A 22 6.49 -13.49 16.01
N ARG A 23 7.44 -13.10 16.86
CA ARG A 23 8.86 -13.43 16.63
C ARG A 23 9.21 -14.70 17.39
N GLY A 24 9.77 -15.69 16.69
CA GLY A 24 9.97 -17.06 17.19
C GLY A 24 10.96 -17.24 18.36
N TYR A 25 11.64 -16.19 18.83
CA TYR A 25 12.55 -16.30 19.98
C TYR A 25 12.48 -15.05 20.86
N GLY A 26 11.90 -15.23 22.06
CA GLY A 26 11.82 -14.25 23.13
C GLY A 26 10.53 -13.41 23.12
N LEU A 27 10.00 -13.14 24.31
CA LEU A 27 8.81 -12.29 24.60
C LEU A 27 8.98 -10.80 24.19
N ARG A 28 9.90 -10.52 23.26
CA ARG A 28 10.35 -9.19 22.86
C ARG A 28 9.87 -8.94 21.44
N ASN A 29 8.79 -8.18 21.32
CA ASN A 29 8.29 -7.52 20.11
C ASN A 29 7.33 -8.33 19.23
N ASP A 30 6.32 -8.95 19.83
CA ASP A 30 5.12 -9.25 19.05
C ASP A 30 4.44 -7.93 18.70
N TYR A 31 3.83 -7.87 17.52
CA TYR A 31 3.05 -6.71 17.15
C TYR A 31 1.89 -7.09 16.25
N VAL A 32 0.83 -6.28 16.31
CA VAL A 32 -0.29 -6.36 15.39
C VAL A 32 -0.38 -5.04 14.62
N THR A 33 -0.65 -5.12 13.33
CA THR A 33 -0.80 -3.95 12.46
C THR A 33 -2.19 -3.96 11.85
N ASP A 34 -2.83 -2.80 11.83
CA ASP A 34 -4.15 -2.65 11.26
C ASP A 34 -4.16 -2.92 9.75
N PRO A 35 -5.32 -3.20 9.15
CA PRO A 35 -5.39 -3.55 7.73
C PRO A 35 -4.89 -2.44 6.79
N ALA A 36 -5.01 -1.15 7.18
CA ALA A 36 -4.55 -0.03 6.36
C ALA A 36 -3.05 0.27 6.49
N ASP A 37 -2.29 -0.51 7.29
CA ASP A 37 -0.86 -0.31 7.60
C ASP A 37 -0.59 1.12 8.11
N THR A 38 -1.44 1.64 8.99
CA THR A 38 -1.36 2.98 9.59
C THR A 38 -1.14 2.99 11.09
N THR A 39 -1.59 1.95 11.79
CA THR A 39 -1.61 1.84 13.24
C THR A 39 -1.07 0.48 13.66
N ARG A 40 -0.21 0.45 14.67
CA ARG A 40 0.41 -0.76 15.18
C ARG A 40 0.39 -0.79 16.70
N LEU A 41 0.01 -1.93 17.26
CA LEU A 41 0.29 -2.24 18.66
C LEU A 41 1.54 -3.11 18.75
N GLN A 42 2.50 -2.69 19.58
CA GLN A 42 3.65 -3.48 19.99
C GLN A 42 3.38 -4.05 21.39
N LEU A 43 3.49 -5.37 21.51
CA LEU A 43 3.41 -6.09 22.79
C LEU A 43 4.83 -6.38 23.28
N ARG A 44 5.33 -5.49 24.14
CA ARG A 44 6.62 -5.64 24.82
C ARG A 44 6.47 -6.56 26.02
N ALA A 45 7.55 -6.82 26.77
CA ALA A 45 7.56 -7.83 27.83
C ALA A 45 6.35 -7.79 28.77
N GLN A 46 5.94 -6.60 29.21
CA GLN A 46 4.79 -6.41 30.12
C GLN A 46 3.81 -5.33 29.67
N SER A 47 4.13 -4.56 28.62
CA SER A 47 3.37 -3.36 28.24
C SER A 47 2.91 -3.37 26.79
N VAL A 48 1.82 -2.65 26.55
CA VAL A 48 1.25 -2.40 25.23
C VAL A 48 1.66 -1.00 24.78
N HIS A 49 2.20 -0.89 23.57
CA HIS A 49 2.65 0.37 22.99
C HIS A 49 2.02 0.62 21.63
N LEU A 50 1.62 1.84 21.36
CA LEU A 50 1.05 2.30 20.10
C LEU A 50 2.13 2.95 19.23
N GLN A 51 2.17 2.56 17.96
CA GLN A 51 2.91 3.19 16.88
C GLN A 51 1.96 3.61 15.76
N ARG A 52 2.28 4.72 15.09
CA ARG A 52 1.49 5.27 13.99
C ARG A 52 2.40 5.54 12.79
N ARG A 53 1.83 5.47 11.59
CA ARG A 53 2.50 5.93 10.38
C ARG A 53 2.41 7.44 10.28
N GLU A 54 3.53 8.06 9.93
CA GLU A 54 3.65 9.47 9.61
C GLU A 54 4.15 9.61 8.17
N PHE A 55 3.68 10.64 7.47
CA PHE A 55 4.10 10.94 6.11
C PHE A 55 5.26 11.92 6.13
N GLU A 56 6.45 11.44 5.79
CA GLU A 56 7.68 12.23 5.83
C GLU A 56 8.47 12.02 4.53
N GLY A 57 8.89 13.10 3.87
CA GLY A 57 9.71 13.02 2.65
C GLY A 57 9.06 12.23 1.50
N GLY A 58 7.72 12.25 1.41
CA GLY A 58 6.96 11.52 0.39
C GLY A 58 6.80 10.03 0.67
N VAL A 59 7.10 9.56 1.89
CA VAL A 59 7.02 8.15 2.27
C VAL A 59 6.35 8.01 3.63
N TRP A 60 5.44 7.06 3.73
CA TRP A 60 4.87 6.64 5.02
C TRP A 60 5.92 5.87 5.82
N ARG A 61 6.23 6.32 7.04
CA ARG A 61 7.20 5.73 7.97
C ARG A 61 6.57 5.50 9.33
N TRP A 62 7.03 4.50 10.07
CA TRP A 62 6.61 4.36 11.47
C TRP A 62 7.27 5.47 12.27
N ASN A 63 6.50 6.14 13.12
CA ASN A 63 7.04 7.14 14.01
C ASN A 63 8.10 6.51 14.95
N ALA A 64 9.14 7.27 15.27
CA ALA A 64 10.21 6.80 16.16
C ALA A 64 9.71 6.62 17.60
N GLY A 65 8.78 7.47 18.03
CA GLY A 65 8.15 7.40 19.34
C GLY A 65 7.05 6.34 19.42
N THR A 66 6.85 5.78 20.60
CA THR A 66 5.71 4.90 20.89
C THR A 66 4.94 5.43 22.09
N THR A 67 3.62 5.46 22.03
CA THR A 67 2.79 5.85 23.18
C THR A 67 2.48 4.61 24.01
N SER A 68 2.81 4.61 25.30
CA SER A 68 2.41 3.52 26.21
C SER A 68 0.89 3.54 26.40
N LEU A 69 0.23 2.40 26.21
CA LEU A 69 -1.19 2.21 26.49
C LEU A 69 -1.44 1.51 27.85
N GLY A 70 -0.37 1.22 28.60
CA GLY A 70 -0.43 0.55 29.90
C GLY A 70 0.15 -0.85 29.90
N GLN A 71 -0.08 -1.57 31.00
CA GLN A 71 0.36 -2.96 31.16
C GLN A 71 -0.55 -3.90 30.35
N ILE A 72 0.00 -5.03 29.90
CA ILE A 72 -0.73 -6.06 29.15
C ILE A 72 -1.93 -6.58 29.95
N ILE A 73 -1.77 -6.78 31.25
CA ILE A 73 -2.84 -7.29 32.11
C ILE A 73 -4.00 -6.29 32.15
N ASP A 74 -3.72 -5.02 32.47
CA ASP A 74 -4.75 -3.97 32.55
C ASP A 74 -5.43 -3.74 31.19
N TYR A 75 -4.65 -3.82 30.11
CA TYR A 75 -5.16 -3.67 28.75
C TYR A 75 -6.12 -4.82 28.39
N ALA A 76 -5.76 -6.06 28.74
CA ALA A 76 -6.56 -7.25 28.50
C ALA A 76 -7.83 -7.29 29.38
N CYS A 77 -7.76 -6.81 30.64
CA CYS A 77 -8.94 -6.70 31.50
C CYS A 77 -10.01 -5.74 30.93
N ASN A 78 -9.61 -4.76 30.12
CA ASN A 78 -10.51 -3.80 29.47
C ASN A 78 -10.48 -3.96 27.93
N LEU A 79 -10.31 -5.19 27.45
CA LEU A 79 -9.97 -5.47 26.06
C LEU A 79 -10.97 -4.85 25.06
N ASP A 80 -12.27 -5.04 25.24
CA ASP A 80 -13.26 -4.55 24.27
C ASP A 80 -13.31 -3.02 24.19
N GLU A 81 -13.18 -2.32 25.33
CA GLU A 81 -13.13 -0.86 25.33
C GLU A 81 -11.86 -0.36 24.64
N ASN A 82 -10.72 -0.96 24.99
CA ASN A 82 -9.42 -0.60 24.42
C ASN A 82 -9.36 -0.88 22.91
N VAL A 83 -9.89 -2.01 22.46
CA VAL A 83 -10.02 -2.37 21.05
C VAL A 83 -10.96 -1.40 20.34
N SER A 84 -12.10 -1.04 20.93
CA SER A 84 -13.03 -0.06 20.34
C SER A 84 -12.39 1.32 20.15
N ARG A 85 -11.60 1.78 21.13
CA ARG A 85 -10.82 3.03 21.01
C ARG A 85 -9.77 2.92 19.91
N LEU A 86 -9.11 1.77 19.80
CA LEU A 86 -8.09 1.52 18.79
C LEU A 86 -8.65 1.45 17.37
N LEU A 87 -9.83 0.84 17.17
CA LEU A 87 -10.48 0.76 15.86
C LEU A 87 -10.84 2.16 15.35
N ARG A 88 -11.45 3.01 16.18
CA ARG A 88 -11.74 4.42 15.82
C ARG A 88 -10.47 5.19 15.47
N LEU A 89 -9.38 4.94 16.19
CA LEU A 89 -8.09 5.54 15.88
C LEU A 89 -7.57 5.06 14.51
N ALA A 90 -7.59 3.76 14.24
CA ALA A 90 -7.13 3.19 12.99
C ALA A 90 -7.95 3.68 11.79
N GLU A 91 -9.27 3.80 11.92
CA GLU A 91 -10.16 4.39 10.91
C GLU A 91 -9.77 5.84 10.61
N ARG A 92 -9.56 6.66 11.64
CA ARG A 92 -9.13 8.06 11.49
C ARG A 92 -7.77 8.16 10.81
N ASP A 93 -6.83 7.30 11.18
CA ASP A 93 -5.47 7.29 10.61
C ASP A 93 -5.50 6.84 9.15
N ALA A 94 -6.33 5.84 8.81
CA ALA A 94 -6.57 5.39 7.44
C ALA A 94 -7.19 6.50 6.57
N ALA A 95 -8.18 7.23 7.09
CA ALA A 95 -8.79 8.37 6.38
C ALA A 95 -7.78 9.51 6.17
N THR A 96 -6.96 9.81 7.18
CA THR A 96 -5.89 10.82 7.09
C THR A 96 -4.89 10.43 6.00
N ARG A 97 -4.51 9.15 5.94
CA ARG A 97 -3.63 8.61 4.91
C ARG A 97 -4.24 8.72 3.52
N HIS A 98 -5.51 8.34 3.37
CA HIS A 98 -6.21 8.45 2.10
C HIS A 98 -6.19 9.88 1.56
N ALA A 99 -6.59 10.86 2.37
CA ALA A 99 -6.61 12.26 1.99
C ALA A 99 -5.20 12.81 1.64
N ALA A 100 -4.15 12.32 2.32
CA ALA A 100 -2.78 12.68 1.99
C ALA A 100 -2.29 12.04 0.68
N ASP A 101 -2.65 10.77 0.43
CA ASP A 101 -2.37 10.07 -0.82
C ASP A 101 -3.08 10.77 -2.00
N GLU A 102 -4.37 11.16 -1.86
CA GLU A 102 -5.11 11.95 -2.86
C GLU A 102 -4.40 13.27 -3.20
N LYS A 103 -4.09 14.08 -2.18
CA LYS A 103 -3.37 15.35 -2.38
C LYS A 103 -2.05 15.17 -3.09
N TRP A 104 -1.33 14.08 -2.80
CA TRP A 104 -0.07 13.78 -3.47
C TRP A 104 -0.28 13.41 -4.93
N VAL A 105 -1.27 12.55 -5.23
CA VAL A 105 -1.60 12.17 -6.62
C VAL A 105 -2.01 13.39 -7.43
N ASP A 106 -2.81 14.30 -6.87
CA ASP A 106 -3.22 15.55 -7.50
C ASP A 106 -2.03 16.49 -7.75
N ALA A 107 -1.20 16.72 -6.74
CA ALA A 107 -0.02 17.58 -6.86
C ALA A 107 0.96 17.04 -7.91
N GLU A 108 1.12 15.73 -7.97
CA GLU A 108 1.98 15.09 -8.94
C GLU A 108 1.39 15.11 -10.35
N GLY A 109 0.08 14.87 -10.49
CA GLY A 109 -0.61 15.00 -11.78
C GLY A 109 -0.45 16.40 -12.38
N LYS A 110 -0.46 17.44 -11.53
CA LYS A 110 -0.16 18.83 -11.93
C LYS A 110 1.30 19.04 -12.35
N ARG A 111 2.26 18.33 -11.75
CA ARG A 111 3.69 18.40 -12.11
C ARG A 111 4.04 17.60 -13.37
N ALA A 112 3.35 16.49 -13.61
CA ALA A 112 3.57 15.60 -14.75
C ALA A 112 2.93 16.10 -16.04
N ARG A 113 2.06 17.12 -15.98
CA ARG A 113 1.49 17.80 -17.15
C ARG A 113 2.55 18.79 -17.68
N PRO A 114 3.13 18.59 -18.88
CA PRO A 114 3.88 19.67 -19.52
C PRO A 114 2.90 20.80 -19.87
N PRO A 115 3.37 22.06 -19.98
CA PRO A 115 2.58 23.07 -20.66
C PRO A 115 2.39 22.57 -22.11
N VAL A 116 1.14 22.39 -22.53
CA VAL A 116 0.84 22.30 -23.95
C VAL A 116 1.10 23.70 -24.49
N ALA A 117 2.30 23.92 -25.01
CA ALA A 117 2.67 25.15 -25.69
C ALA A 117 2.91 24.83 -27.17
N ALA A 118 2.00 25.36 -27.97
CA ALA A 118 2.11 25.76 -29.37
C ALA A 118 2.26 24.68 -30.45
N GLU A 119 1.21 24.65 -31.27
CA GLU A 119 1.22 24.37 -32.70
C GLU A 119 2.41 25.05 -33.40
N ASP A 120 3.04 24.34 -34.33
CA ASP A 120 3.50 24.80 -35.66
C ASP A 120 4.68 23.92 -36.15
N GLY A 121 4.50 23.28 -37.30
CA GLY A 121 5.56 22.54 -37.98
C GLY A 121 5.05 21.50 -38.96
N GLU A 122 4.62 21.99 -40.13
CA GLU A 122 4.38 21.22 -41.36
C GLU A 122 5.54 20.24 -41.66
N GLY A 123 5.18 19.03 -42.10
CA GLY A 123 6.12 18.00 -42.56
C GLY A 123 5.38 16.98 -43.43
N ASP A 124 5.46 17.19 -44.74
CA ASP A 124 4.85 16.45 -45.84
C ASP A 124 5.66 15.19 -46.24
N MET A 125 4.93 14.14 -46.66
CA MET A 125 5.28 12.89 -47.41
C MET A 125 6.47 12.01 -46.96
N SER A 126 6.38 10.68 -46.89
CA SER A 126 5.93 9.76 -47.95
C SER A 126 5.53 8.35 -47.47
N ASP A 127 4.62 7.73 -48.22
CA ASP A 127 4.26 6.30 -48.20
C ASP A 127 5.47 5.38 -48.45
N GLU A 128 5.61 4.32 -47.64
CA GLU A 128 6.10 3.03 -48.13
C GLU A 128 5.58 1.88 -47.25
N ASP A 129 4.89 0.98 -47.93
CA ASP A 129 4.19 -0.21 -47.43
C ASP A 129 5.18 -1.33 -47.10
N THR A 130 5.09 -1.89 -45.90
CA THR A 130 5.60 -3.23 -45.58
C THR A 130 4.90 -3.74 -44.32
N THR A 131 3.74 -4.35 -44.52
CA THR A 131 3.15 -5.30 -43.58
C THR A 131 4.03 -6.55 -43.49
N ASP A 132 4.46 -6.91 -42.28
CA ASP A 132 4.29 -8.27 -41.73
C ASP A 132 4.63 -8.29 -40.22
N ASP A 133 3.56 -8.44 -39.43
CA ASP A 133 3.50 -9.21 -38.17
C ASP A 133 4.07 -8.65 -36.85
N GLU A 134 3.67 -7.44 -36.45
CA GLU A 134 3.85 -6.90 -35.07
C GLU A 134 2.50 -6.63 -34.38
N SER A 135 1.61 -7.63 -34.26
CA SER A 135 0.27 -7.39 -33.68
C SER A 135 -0.17 -8.40 -32.62
N GLU A 136 0.50 -8.43 -31.46
CA GLU A 136 -0.16 -8.97 -30.24
C GLU A 136 0.36 -8.48 -28.87
N THR A 137 1.42 -7.67 -28.80
CA THR A 137 1.95 -7.16 -27.51
C THR A 137 1.37 -5.82 -27.05
N ASP A 138 0.71 -5.06 -27.93
CA ASP A 138 0.17 -3.72 -27.63
C ASP A 138 -1.23 -3.71 -26.96
N ALA A 139 -1.87 -4.87 -26.85
CA ALA A 139 -3.24 -4.98 -26.32
C ALA A 139 -3.31 -5.14 -24.79
N ARG A 140 -2.21 -5.53 -24.12
CA ARG A 140 -2.24 -5.89 -22.69
C ARG A 140 -1.73 -4.74 -21.82
N GLY A 141 -2.59 -3.78 -21.51
CA GLY A 141 -2.30 -2.70 -20.56
C GLY A 141 -1.82 -3.19 -19.19
N VAL A 142 -1.43 -2.26 -18.33
CA VAL A 142 -1.06 -2.55 -16.94
C VAL A 142 -2.32 -2.90 -16.14
N VAL A 143 -2.31 -4.04 -15.45
CA VAL A 143 -3.43 -4.49 -14.62
C VAL A 143 -3.03 -4.44 -13.15
N VAL A 144 -3.79 -3.71 -12.33
CA VAL A 144 -3.62 -3.60 -10.88
C VAL A 144 -4.60 -4.54 -10.21
N ARG A 145 -4.15 -5.74 -9.85
CA ARG A 145 -5.01 -6.73 -9.20
C ARG A 145 -4.90 -6.61 -7.70
N TYR A 146 -6.02 -6.71 -6.99
CA TYR A 146 -6.03 -6.88 -5.54
C TYR A 146 -6.76 -8.16 -5.16
N SER A 147 -6.13 -8.96 -4.32
CA SER A 147 -6.80 -9.99 -3.54
C SER A 147 -6.23 -10.01 -2.13
N ARG A 148 -7.03 -10.42 -1.13
CA ARG A 148 -6.54 -10.47 0.26
C ARG A 148 -5.36 -11.45 0.41
N GLU A 149 -5.39 -12.57 -0.31
CA GLU A 149 -4.33 -13.59 -0.29
C GLU A 149 -3.09 -13.20 -1.11
N GLY A 150 -3.27 -12.51 -2.24
CA GLY A 150 -2.16 -12.11 -3.12
C GLY A 150 -1.52 -10.78 -2.72
N GLY A 151 -2.30 -9.91 -2.09
CA GLY A 151 -2.03 -8.49 -1.95
C GLY A 151 -2.36 -7.73 -3.24
N VAL A 152 -1.77 -6.53 -3.37
CA VAL A 152 -1.87 -5.72 -4.60
C VAL A 152 -0.70 -6.08 -5.51
N LEU A 153 -1.02 -6.58 -6.70
CA LEU A 153 -0.10 -7.01 -7.74
C LEU A 153 -0.28 -6.16 -8.99
N ILE A 154 0.82 -5.91 -9.68
CA ILE A 154 0.83 -5.22 -10.97
C ILE A 154 1.28 -6.22 -12.04
N CYS A 155 0.41 -6.44 -13.00
CA CYS A 155 0.50 -7.46 -14.02
C CYS A 155 0.31 -6.86 -15.43
N GLY A 156 0.50 -7.68 -16.47
CA GLY A 156 0.44 -7.24 -17.86
C GLY A 156 1.74 -6.59 -18.34
N ASN A 157 1.64 -5.59 -19.23
CA ASN A 157 2.79 -4.90 -19.81
C ASN A 157 3.49 -3.97 -18.79
N THR A 158 4.19 -4.57 -17.84
CA THR A 158 4.95 -3.85 -16.80
C THR A 158 6.40 -3.59 -17.20
N TYR A 159 6.86 -4.18 -18.30
CA TYR A 159 8.24 -4.05 -18.77
C TYR A 159 8.50 -2.66 -19.36
N GLU A 160 7.65 -2.20 -20.27
CA GLU A 160 7.76 -0.90 -20.93
C GLU A 160 7.62 0.26 -19.93
N HIS A 161 6.74 0.08 -18.94
CA HIS A 161 6.49 1.07 -17.90
C HIS A 161 7.39 0.90 -16.67
N ARG A 162 8.45 0.09 -16.73
CA ARG A 162 9.34 -0.20 -15.59
C ARG A 162 9.94 1.06 -14.95
N LYS A 163 10.30 2.07 -15.75
CA LYS A 163 10.84 3.34 -15.22
C LYS A 163 9.81 4.06 -14.36
N THR A 164 8.58 4.18 -14.87
CA THR A 164 7.45 4.78 -14.16
C THR A 164 7.07 4.02 -12.90
N LEU A 165 7.00 2.69 -12.97
CA LEU A 165 6.67 1.83 -11.82
C LEU A 165 7.72 1.96 -10.69
N LYS A 166 8.99 2.23 -11.00
CA LYS A 166 10.04 2.48 -10.00
C LYS A 166 9.92 3.84 -9.31
N THR A 167 9.39 4.85 -9.99
CA THR A 167 9.36 6.23 -9.47
C THR A 167 8.11 6.50 -8.62
N VAL A 168 7.04 5.73 -8.81
CA VAL A 168 5.82 5.82 -8.00
C VAL A 168 6.12 5.43 -6.56
N ARG A 169 5.99 6.40 -5.64
CA ARG A 169 6.21 6.22 -4.19
C ARG A 169 4.94 6.26 -3.36
N ALA A 170 3.86 6.82 -3.90
CA ALA A 170 2.54 6.90 -3.28
C ALA A 170 1.44 6.62 -4.33
N PRO A 171 0.28 6.05 -3.94
CA PRO A 171 -0.12 5.62 -2.58
C PRO A 171 0.65 4.39 -2.07
N TYR A 172 1.37 3.71 -2.96
CA TYR A 172 2.21 2.56 -2.66
C TYR A 172 3.61 2.69 -3.23
N ALA A 173 4.60 2.18 -2.50
CA ALA A 173 5.96 2.00 -3.01
C ALA A 173 6.10 0.60 -3.62
N LEU A 174 6.08 0.51 -4.95
CA LEU A 174 6.09 -0.77 -5.67
C LEU A 174 7.45 -1.47 -5.57
N ARG A 175 7.43 -2.80 -5.58
CA ARG A 175 8.63 -3.64 -5.63
C ARG A 175 8.53 -4.65 -6.75
N TYR A 176 9.64 -4.86 -7.45
CA TYR A 176 9.76 -5.88 -8.48
C TYR A 176 10.05 -7.26 -7.86
N SER A 177 9.45 -8.32 -8.41
CA SER A 177 9.76 -9.71 -8.07
C SER A 177 9.52 -10.62 -9.28
N ARG A 178 10.42 -11.59 -9.49
CA ARG A 178 10.30 -12.63 -10.52
C ARG A 178 9.51 -13.85 -10.07
N HIS A 179 9.20 -13.95 -8.77
CA HIS A 179 8.53 -15.11 -8.17
C HIS A 179 7.02 -14.86 -7.97
N LEU A 180 6.45 -13.92 -8.71
CA LEU A 180 5.02 -13.64 -8.67
C LEU A 180 4.29 -14.56 -9.66
N PRO A 181 2.96 -14.74 -9.51
CA PRO A 181 2.16 -15.48 -10.49
C PRO A 181 2.37 -14.95 -11.91
N ASP A 182 2.18 -15.82 -12.90
CA ASP A 182 2.39 -15.50 -14.32
C ASP A 182 1.68 -14.20 -14.70
N SER A 183 2.36 -13.41 -15.55
CA SER A 183 2.02 -12.05 -15.98
C SER A 183 2.22 -10.93 -14.95
N CYS A 184 2.58 -11.22 -13.69
CA CYS A 184 2.82 -10.21 -12.66
C CYS A 184 4.32 -10.02 -12.40
N ALA A 185 4.76 -8.77 -12.29
CA ALA A 185 6.19 -8.46 -12.05
C ALA A 185 6.42 -7.48 -10.90
N TRP A 186 5.37 -6.77 -10.47
CA TRP A 186 5.44 -5.86 -9.34
C TRP A 186 4.37 -6.16 -8.31
N PHE A 187 4.67 -5.80 -7.07
CA PHE A 187 3.74 -5.94 -5.96
C PHE A 187 3.89 -4.78 -4.99
N VAL A 188 2.85 -4.56 -4.19
CA VAL A 188 2.88 -3.67 -3.04
C VAL A 188 3.36 -4.45 -1.82
N PRO A 189 4.51 -4.10 -1.22
CA PRO A 189 4.98 -4.75 -0.01
C PRO A 189 3.96 -4.65 1.12
N ARG A 190 3.80 -5.74 1.90
CA ARG A 190 2.90 -5.81 3.07
C ARG A 190 1.41 -5.60 2.76
N SER A 191 1.01 -5.67 1.48
CA SER A 191 -0.40 -5.72 1.08
C SER A 191 -1.02 -7.13 1.18
N ARG A 192 -0.17 -8.17 1.27
CA ARG A 192 -0.63 -9.55 1.41
C ARG A 192 -1.21 -9.79 2.81
N GLY A 193 -2.39 -10.40 2.87
CA GLY A 193 -3.12 -10.68 4.10
C GLY A 193 -3.82 -9.46 4.70
N THR A 194 -3.69 -8.28 4.09
CA THR A 194 -4.27 -7.03 4.57
C THR A 194 -5.42 -6.57 3.69
N TYR A 195 -6.39 -5.88 4.29
CA TYR A 195 -7.46 -5.23 3.54
C TYR A 195 -6.92 -3.97 2.86
N GLN A 196 -7.05 -3.89 1.55
CA GLN A 196 -6.76 -2.69 0.79
C GLN A 196 -8.08 -2.08 0.30
N PRO A 197 -8.43 -0.86 0.75
CA PRO A 197 -9.62 -0.17 0.25
C PRO A 197 -9.57 -0.01 -1.26
N ARG A 198 -10.69 -0.28 -1.94
CA ARG A 198 -10.79 -0.18 -3.40
C ARG A 198 -10.33 1.17 -3.91
N ASP A 199 -10.81 2.25 -3.30
CA ASP A 199 -10.48 3.63 -3.66
C ASP A 199 -8.97 3.88 -3.63
N ARG A 200 -8.24 3.27 -2.69
CA ARG A 200 -6.78 3.38 -2.61
C ARG A 200 -6.05 2.61 -3.71
N VAL A 201 -6.59 1.48 -4.14
CA VAL A 201 -6.09 0.73 -5.31
C VAL A 201 -6.36 1.53 -6.58
N GLU A 202 -7.53 2.16 -6.68
CA GLU A 202 -7.87 3.07 -7.78
C GLU A 202 -6.99 4.31 -7.80
N LEU A 203 -6.60 4.86 -6.64
CA LEU A 203 -5.60 5.94 -6.56
C LEU A 203 -4.24 5.52 -7.12
N LEU A 204 -3.82 4.26 -6.93
CA LEU A 204 -2.61 3.75 -7.57
C LEU A 204 -2.77 3.74 -9.09
N ALA A 205 -3.91 3.29 -9.59
CA ALA A 205 -4.20 3.29 -11.02
C ALA A 205 -4.15 4.72 -11.60
N SER A 206 -4.77 5.68 -10.92
CA SER A 206 -4.73 7.09 -11.28
C SER A 206 -3.31 7.66 -11.25
N ALA A 207 -2.49 7.30 -10.26
CA ALA A 207 -1.09 7.70 -10.15
C ALA A 207 -0.19 7.13 -11.27
N LEU A 208 -0.55 5.97 -11.83
CA LEU A 208 0.12 5.38 -12.99
C LEU A 208 -0.32 6.06 -14.29
N ARG A 209 -1.63 6.32 -14.45
CA ARG A 209 -2.18 7.04 -15.61
C ARG A 209 -1.61 8.45 -15.72
N SER A 210 -1.51 9.19 -14.61
CA SER A 210 -0.93 10.54 -14.60
C SER A 210 0.56 10.59 -14.99
N ARG A 211 1.23 9.43 -15.02
CA ARG A 211 2.64 9.27 -15.42
C ARG A 211 2.81 8.59 -16.78
N GLY A 212 1.77 8.61 -17.62
CA GLY A 212 1.83 8.13 -19.00
C GLY A 212 1.59 6.63 -19.18
N VAL A 213 1.05 5.93 -18.18
CA VAL A 213 0.54 4.56 -18.39
C VAL A 213 -0.91 4.65 -18.86
N SER A 214 -1.14 4.71 -20.16
CA SER A 214 -2.46 5.03 -20.74
C SER A 214 -3.53 3.97 -20.46
N ARG A 215 -3.16 2.70 -20.47
CA ARG A 215 -4.07 1.56 -20.21
C ARG A 215 -3.76 0.97 -18.84
N VAL A 216 -4.48 1.43 -17.82
CA VAL A 216 -4.47 0.83 -16.47
C VAL A 216 -5.85 0.32 -16.11
N VAL A 217 -5.96 -0.96 -15.79
CA VAL A 217 -7.20 -1.62 -15.31
C VAL A 217 -7.02 -2.02 -13.85
N VAL A 218 -8.07 -1.93 -13.04
CA VAL A 218 -8.09 -2.40 -11.63
C VAL A 218 -9.02 -3.59 -11.52
#